data_AF-A0A3Q0HFN3-F1
#
_entry.id   AF-A0A3Q0HFN3-F1
#
_cell.length_a   1.000
_cell.length_b   1.000
_cell.length_c   1.000
_cell.angle_alpha   90.00
_cell.angle_beta   90.00
_cell.angle_gamma   90.00
#
_symmetry.space_group_name_H-M   'P 1'
#
loop_
_entity.id
_entity.type
_entity.pdbx_description
1 polymer ?
#
loop_
_entity_poly.entity_id
_entity_poly.type
_entity_poly.pdbx_seq_one_letter_code
_entity_poly.pdbx_strand_id
1 'polypeptide(L)'
;MLPVLLPCAGPGPAVLACPLFFGVAHFHHVIEQLRFRQGSVGSIFLSAAFQFSYTAVFGAYTAFIFLRTGHLVGPVLCHSFCNSMGFPALGAALEHPQRLLLAACYLLGVALFLLLLHPLTNPAFFGHAPVCALAAPSVSVCS
;
A
#
# COMPACT_ATOMS: atom_id res chain seq x y z
N MET A 1 -10.94 4.90 -7.89
CA MET A 1 -11.96 3.94 -7.41
C MET A 1 -12.49 4.33 -6.04
N LEU A 2 -11.62 4.67 -5.08
CA LEU A 2 -12.02 5.12 -3.74
C LEU A 2 -13.05 6.28 -3.70
N PRO A 3 -12.94 7.37 -4.50
CA PRO A 3 -13.91 8.49 -4.46
C PRO A 3 -15.33 8.12 -4.90
N VAL A 4 -15.47 7.05 -5.68
CA VAL A 4 -16.76 6.55 -6.19
C VAL A 4 -17.34 5.48 -5.26
N LEU A 5 -16.49 4.72 -4.57
CA LEU A 5 -16.91 3.66 -3.64
C LEU A 5 -17.18 4.16 -2.22
N LEU A 6 -16.52 5.23 -1.78
CA LEU A 6 -16.72 5.82 -0.45
C LEU A 6 -18.18 6.23 -0.18
N PRO A 7 -18.89 6.88 -1.13
CA PRO A 7 -20.30 7.28 -0.93
C PRO A 7 -21.28 6.11 -1.02
N CYS A 8 -20.92 5.02 -1.72
CA CYS A 8 -21.85 3.93 -2.05
C CYS A 8 -21.72 2.70 -1.15
N ALA A 9 -20.52 2.40 -0.66
CA ALA A 9 -20.23 1.17 0.10
C ALA A 9 -19.65 1.43 1.49
N GLY A 10 -19.35 2.69 1.82
CA GLY A 10 -18.71 3.08 3.07
C GLY A 10 -17.19 2.83 3.09
N PRO A 11 -16.48 3.39 4.09
CA PRO A 11 -15.02 3.43 4.12
C PRO A 11 -14.36 2.04 4.23
N GLY A 12 -14.92 1.12 5.01
CA GLY A 12 -14.35 -0.23 5.17
C GLY A 12 -14.36 -1.06 3.87
N PRO A 13 -15.52 -1.27 3.24
CA PRO A 13 -15.61 -2.03 1.98
C PRO A 13 -14.87 -1.37 0.83
N ALA A 14 -14.81 -0.04 0.76
CA ALA A 14 -14.07 0.68 -0.29
C ALA A 14 -12.55 0.44 -0.21
N VAL A 15 -12.01 0.36 1.01
CA VAL A 15 -10.58 0.08 1.27
C VAL A 15 -10.22 -1.38 0.95
N LEU A 16 -11.16 -2.33 1.08
CA LEU A 16 -10.97 -3.73 0.69
C LEU A 16 -11.21 -4.00 -0.80
N ALA A 17 -12.24 -3.40 -1.38
CA ALA A 17 -12.65 -3.65 -2.77
C ALA A 17 -11.67 -3.06 -3.79
N CYS A 18 -11.12 -1.87 -3.52
CA CYS A 18 -10.15 -1.23 -4.43
C CYS A 18 -8.92 -2.12 -4.73
N PRO A 19 -8.22 -2.68 -3.74
CA PRO A 19 -7.09 -3.58 -4.00
C PRO A 19 -7.50 -4.94 -4.55
N LEU A 20 -8.71 -5.45 -4.25
CA LEU A 20 -9.22 -6.68 -4.85
C LEU A 20 -9.35 -6.57 -6.37
N PHE A 21 -9.98 -5.50 -6.88
CA PHE A 21 -10.10 -5.28 -8.33
C PHE A 21 -8.73 -5.06 -9.00
N PHE A 22 -7.83 -4.35 -8.32
CA PHE A 22 -6.47 -4.13 -8.82
C PHE A 22 -5.66 -5.43 -8.88
N GLY A 23 -5.85 -6.32 -7.89
CA GLY A 23 -5.26 -7.65 -7.86
C GLY A 23 -5.76 -8.60 -8.95
N VAL A 24 -7.07 -8.56 -9.25
CA VAL A 24 -7.66 -9.35 -10.34
C VAL A 24 -7.09 -8.95 -11.71
N ALA A 25 -6.76 -7.68 -11.95
CA ALA A 25 -6.12 -7.26 -13.20
C ALA A 25 -4.71 -7.88 -13.40
N HIS A 26 -4.05 -8.24 -12.31
CA HIS A 26 -2.72 -8.86 -12.35
C HIS A 26 -2.76 -10.39 -12.53
N PHE A 27 -3.95 -11.02 -12.47
CA PHE A 27 -4.09 -12.45 -12.82
C PHE A 27 -3.66 -12.74 -14.27
N HIS A 28 -3.65 -11.75 -15.16
CA HIS A 28 -3.16 -11.95 -16.52
C HIS A 28 -1.66 -12.32 -16.54
N HIS A 29 -0.83 -11.75 -15.66
CA HIS A 29 0.58 -12.14 -15.53
C HIS A 29 0.75 -13.56 -14.99
N VAL A 30 -0.16 -14.02 -14.13
CA VAL A 30 -0.18 -15.39 -13.61
C VAL A 30 -0.52 -16.39 -14.73
N ILE A 31 -1.52 -16.06 -15.55
CA ILE A 31 -1.91 -16.86 -16.72
C ILE A 31 -0.78 -16.92 -17.75
N GLU A 32 -0.08 -15.80 -17.97
CA GLU A 32 1.06 -15.70 -18.87
C GLU A 32 2.26 -16.55 -18.38
N GLN A 33 2.63 -16.45 -17.10
CA GLN A 33 3.70 -17.25 -16.51
C GLN A 33 3.41 -18.77 -16.53
N LEU A 34 2.15 -19.15 -16.30
CA LEU A 34 1.69 -20.55 -16.42
C LEU A 34 1.72 -21.04 -17.86
N ARG A 35 1.34 -20.20 -18.84
CA ARG A 35 1.41 -20.55 -20.27
C ARG A 35 2.85 -20.72 -20.77
N PHE A 36 3.78 -19.88 -20.32
CA PHE A 36 5.17 -19.93 -20.77
C PHE A 36 6.09 -20.80 -19.89
N ARG A 37 5.53 -21.53 -18.90
CA ARG A 37 6.28 -22.42 -17.98
C ARG A 37 7.49 -21.74 -17.31
N GLN A 38 7.38 -20.47 -16.95
CA GLN A 38 8.45 -19.73 -16.27
C GLN A 38 8.48 -20.02 -14.76
N GLY A 39 8.71 -21.28 -14.39
CA GLY A 39 8.83 -21.73 -13.00
C GLY A 39 7.82 -22.80 -12.60
N SER A 40 7.86 -23.21 -11.33
CA SER A 40 6.89 -24.16 -10.79
C SER A 40 5.57 -23.46 -10.52
N VAL A 41 4.46 -24.20 -10.58
CA VAL A 41 3.12 -23.66 -10.26
C VAL A 41 3.12 -23.05 -8.84
N GLY A 42 3.88 -23.64 -7.91
CA GLY A 42 4.05 -23.12 -6.56
C GLY A 42 4.77 -21.76 -6.49
N SER A 43 5.85 -21.55 -7.27
CA SER A 43 6.55 -20.26 -7.28
C SER A 43 5.72 -19.15 -7.93
N ILE A 44 4.96 -19.49 -8.97
CA ILE A 44 4.05 -18.55 -9.65
C ILE A 44 2.93 -18.13 -8.68
N PHE A 45 2.31 -19.10 -8.00
CA PHE A 45 1.27 -18.81 -7.01
C PHE A 45 1.80 -17.97 -5.84
N LEU A 46 2.98 -18.28 -5.31
CA LEU A 46 3.59 -17.53 -4.22
C LEU A 46 3.91 -16.08 -4.63
N SER A 47 4.44 -15.89 -5.85
CA SER A 47 4.68 -14.56 -6.40
C SER A 47 3.39 -13.75 -6.57
N ALA A 48 2.34 -14.39 -7.08
CA ALA A 48 1.02 -13.77 -7.25
C ALA A 48 0.40 -13.37 -5.90
N ALA A 49 0.45 -14.27 -4.93
CA ALA A 49 -0.03 -14.01 -3.58
C ALA A 49 0.74 -12.84 -2.94
N PHE A 50 2.06 -12.84 -3.05
CA PHE A 50 2.91 -11.78 -2.55
C PHE A 50 2.57 -10.42 -3.19
N GLN A 51 2.47 -10.38 -4.52
CA GLN A 51 2.12 -9.17 -5.27
C GLN A 51 0.73 -8.64 -4.88
N PHE A 52 -0.24 -9.54 -4.72
CA PHE A 52 -1.57 -9.20 -4.26
C PHE A 52 -1.56 -8.61 -2.84
N SER A 53 -0.92 -9.28 -1.89
CA SER A 53 -0.84 -8.81 -0.49
C SER A 53 -0.13 -7.45 -0.39
N TYR A 54 1.00 -7.30 -1.10
CA TYR A 54 1.79 -6.08 -1.08
C TYR A 54 1.02 -4.88 -1.64
N THR A 55 0.38 -5.06 -2.81
CA THR A 55 -0.45 -4.01 -3.42
C THR A 55 -1.69 -3.69 -2.58
N ALA A 56 -2.25 -4.67 -1.86
CA ALA A 56 -3.38 -4.44 -0.96
C ALA A 56 -3.02 -3.57 0.24
N VAL A 57 -1.91 -3.87 0.92
CA VAL A 57 -1.40 -3.04 2.03
C VAL A 57 -1.10 -1.63 1.55
N PHE A 58 -0.52 -1.50 0.36
CA PHE A 58 -0.21 -0.20 -0.22
C PHE A 58 -1.46 0.61 -0.59
N GLY A 59 -2.48 -0.05 -1.14
CA GLY A 59 -3.80 0.53 -1.37
C GLY A 59 -4.44 1.05 -0.08
N ALA A 60 -4.37 0.27 1.01
CA ALA A 60 -4.87 0.70 2.31
C ALA A 60 -4.11 1.93 2.85
N TYR A 61 -2.78 1.98 2.68
CA TYR A 61 -1.95 3.12 3.07
C TYR A 61 -2.31 4.40 2.30
N THR A 62 -2.45 4.32 0.98
CA THR A 62 -2.84 5.49 0.16
C THR A 62 -4.24 5.99 0.51
N ALA A 63 -5.18 5.08 0.79
CA ALA A 63 -6.51 5.43 1.29
C ALA A 63 -6.46 6.10 2.67
N PHE A 64 -5.63 5.62 3.58
CA PHE A 64 -5.41 6.22 4.90
C PHE A 64 -4.92 7.67 4.77
N ILE A 65 -3.92 7.93 3.93
CA ILE A 65 -3.42 9.30 3.70
C ILE A 65 -4.53 10.18 3.12
N PHE A 66 -5.29 9.69 2.15
CA PHE A 66 -6.36 10.47 1.54
C PHE A 66 -7.44 10.85 2.57
N LEU A 67 -7.85 9.91 3.42
CA LEU A 67 -8.87 10.16 4.45
C LEU A 67 -8.41 11.18 5.50
N ARG A 68 -7.13 11.15 5.86
CA ARG A 68 -6.51 12.01 6.89
C ARG A 68 -6.17 13.42 6.38
N THR A 69 -5.65 13.51 5.16
CA THR A 69 -5.16 14.78 4.59
C THR A 69 -6.19 15.48 3.69
N GLY A 70 -7.17 14.75 3.16
CA GLY A 70 -8.15 15.27 2.20
C GLY A 70 -7.57 15.63 0.83
N HIS A 71 -6.27 15.44 0.60
CA HIS A 71 -5.60 15.77 -0.65
C HIS A 71 -5.19 14.53 -1.44
N LEU A 72 -5.32 14.59 -2.76
CA LEU A 72 -4.87 13.54 -3.68
C LEU A 72 -3.35 13.58 -3.92
N VAL A 73 -2.69 14.70 -3.66
CA VAL A 73 -1.26 14.89 -3.93
C VAL A 73 -0.40 13.91 -3.11
N GLY A 74 -0.67 13.76 -1.81
CA GLY A 74 0.07 12.85 -0.94
C GLY A 74 0.01 11.39 -1.41
N PRO A 75 -1.20 10.80 -1.57
CA PRO A 75 -1.37 9.44 -2.09
C PRO A 75 -0.71 9.22 -3.45
N VAL A 76 -0.81 10.19 -4.38
CA VAL A 76 -0.20 10.08 -5.73
C VAL A 76 1.33 10.04 -5.64
N LEU A 77 1.95 10.94 -4.87
CA LEU A 77 3.41 10.97 -4.71
C LEU A 77 3.92 9.68 -4.05
N CYS A 78 3.25 9.22 -2.99
CA CYS A 78 3.56 7.93 -2.36
C CYS A 78 3.46 6.80 -3.38
N HIS A 79 2.39 6.76 -4.18
CA HIS A 79 2.17 5.75 -5.21
C HIS A 79 3.29 5.71 -6.25
N SER A 80 3.63 6.87 -6.83
CA SER A 80 4.71 6.97 -7.80
C SER A 80 6.06 6.56 -7.23
N PHE A 81 6.37 6.96 -5.98
CA PHE A 81 7.62 6.60 -5.33
C PHE A 81 7.74 5.10 -5.07
N CYS A 82 6.71 4.47 -4.49
CA CYS A 82 6.73 3.04 -4.20
C CYS A 82 6.76 2.19 -5.47
N ASN A 83 6.09 2.60 -6.55
CA ASN A 83 6.23 1.93 -7.84
C ASN A 83 7.65 2.03 -8.42
N SER A 84 8.34 3.14 -8.18
CA SER A 84 9.70 3.35 -8.67
C SER A 84 10.73 2.51 -7.88
N MET A 85 10.55 2.41 -6.56
CA MET A 85 11.46 1.65 -5.70
C MET A 85 11.17 0.15 -5.71
N GLY A 86 9.90 -0.25 -5.81
CA GLY A 86 9.48 -1.64 -5.75
C GLY A 86 9.70 -2.29 -4.38
N PHE A 87 9.68 -3.63 -4.38
CA PHE A 87 10.00 -4.40 -3.19
C PHE A 87 11.52 -4.42 -2.94
N PRO A 88 12.00 -4.16 -1.71
CA PRO A 88 13.43 -4.21 -1.41
C PRO A 88 14.02 -5.58 -1.78
N ALA A 89 15.18 -5.57 -2.44
CA ALA A 89 15.90 -6.77 -2.83
C ALA A 89 16.54 -7.45 -1.60
N LEU A 90 15.72 -8.06 -0.73
CA LEU A 90 16.15 -8.66 0.52
C LEU A 90 17.18 -9.78 0.30
N GLY A 91 17.04 -10.57 -0.76
CA GLY A 91 18.01 -11.61 -1.12
C GLY A 91 19.42 -11.04 -1.34
N ALA A 92 19.53 -10.04 -2.22
CA ALA A 92 20.80 -9.37 -2.48
C ALA A 92 21.35 -8.65 -1.23
N ALA A 93 20.48 -8.10 -0.38
CA ALA A 93 20.90 -7.44 0.85
C ALA A 93 21.50 -8.40 1.89
N LEU A 94 21.00 -9.65 1.97
CA LEU A 94 21.49 -10.66 2.90
C LEU A 94 22.83 -11.27 2.48
N GLU A 95 23.09 -11.30 1.17
CA GLU A 95 24.35 -11.79 0.58
C GLU A 95 25.47 -10.74 0.62
N HIS A 96 25.13 -9.45 0.84
CA HIS A 96 26.09 -8.36 0.85
C HIS A 96 27.02 -8.41 2.08
N PRO A 97 28.33 -8.08 1.95
CA PRO A 97 29.26 -8.04 3.09
C PRO A 97 28.81 -7.09 4.21
N GLN A 98 28.06 -6.03 3.87
CA GLN A 98 27.47 -5.08 4.82
C GLN A 98 26.00 -5.37 5.16
N ARG A 99 25.57 -6.65 5.13
CA ARG A 99 24.19 -7.09 5.40
C ARG A 99 23.59 -6.54 6.70
N LEU A 100 24.40 -6.38 7.75
CA LEU A 100 23.93 -5.84 9.03
C LEU A 100 23.57 -4.35 8.92
N LEU A 101 24.36 -3.57 8.18
CA LEU A 101 24.06 -2.16 7.92
C LEU A 101 22.80 -2.03 7.06
N LEU A 102 22.69 -2.83 5.99
CA LEU A 102 21.50 -2.83 5.14
C LEU A 102 20.24 -3.23 5.92
N ALA A 103 20.32 -4.29 6.74
CA ALA A 103 19.22 -4.71 7.61
C ALA A 103 18.86 -3.62 8.64
N ALA A 104 19.86 -2.98 9.25
CA ALA A 104 19.63 -1.87 10.18
C ALA A 104 18.94 -0.70 9.48
N CYS A 105 19.37 -0.32 8.27
CA CYS A 105 18.72 0.73 7.48
C CYS A 105 17.27 0.39 7.13
N TYR A 106 16.98 -0.87 6.74
CA TYR A 106 15.60 -1.30 6.47
C TYR A 106 14.72 -1.26 7.72
N LEU A 107 15.21 -1.81 8.84
CA LEU A 107 14.47 -1.79 10.10
C LEU A 107 14.25 -0.36 10.61
N LEU A 108 15.28 0.48 10.50
CA LEU A 108 15.18 1.90 10.85
C LEU A 108 14.17 2.62 9.96
N GLY A 109 14.16 2.35 8.65
CA GLY A 109 13.19 2.91 7.71
C GLY A 109 11.75 2.52 8.07
N VAL A 110 11.50 1.25 8.40
CA VAL A 110 10.18 0.78 8.84
C VAL A 110 9.78 1.40 10.18
N ALA A 111 10.70 1.45 11.14
CA ALA A 111 10.44 2.05 12.45
C ALA A 111 10.10 3.54 12.31
N LEU A 112 10.91 4.30 11.56
CA LEU A 112 10.66 5.71 11.27
C LEU A 112 9.32 5.88 10.57
N PHE A 113 9.02 5.06 9.56
CA PHE A 113 7.73 5.11 8.86
C PHE A 113 6.56 4.95 9.83
N LEU A 114 6.57 3.93 10.69
CA LEU A 114 5.49 3.68 11.65
C LEU A 114 5.35 4.81 12.68
N LEU A 115 6.48 5.35 13.16
CA LEU A 115 6.49 6.45 14.13
C LEU A 115 6.05 7.79 13.52
N LEU A 116 6.45 8.06 12.28
CA LEU A 116 6.19 9.33 11.59
C LEU A 116 4.86 9.34 10.83
N LEU A 117 4.26 8.18 10.56
CA LEU A 117 3.02 8.07 9.80
C LEU A 117 1.89 8.90 10.42
N HIS A 118 1.65 8.75 11.71
CA HIS A 118 0.59 9.49 12.40
C HIS A 118 0.88 10.99 12.55
N PRO A 119 2.05 11.43 13.06
CA PRO A 119 2.32 12.85 13.25
C PRO A 119 2.38 13.62 11.93
N LEU A 120 2.94 13.06 10.86
CA LEU A 120 3.02 13.75 9.56
C LEU A 120 1.68 13.80 8.82
N THR A 121 0.74 12.92 9.14
CA THR A 121 -0.62 12.93 8.57
C THR A 121 -1.63 13.62 9.48
N ASN A 122 -1.18 14.46 10.42
CA ASN A 122 -2.08 15.21 11.30
C ASN A 122 -2.95 16.17 10.46
N PRO A 123 -4.28 16.06 10.49
CA PRO A 123 -5.18 16.90 9.70
C PRO A 123 -5.00 18.41 9.97
N ALA A 124 -4.49 18.78 11.15
CA ALA A 124 -4.22 20.18 11.49
C ALA A 124 -3.24 20.88 10.54
N PHE A 125 -2.34 20.14 9.88
CA PHE A 125 -1.38 20.70 8.92
C PHE A 125 -1.96 20.96 7.53
N PHE A 126 -3.12 20.37 7.21
CA PHE A 126 -3.66 20.37 5.85
C PHE A 126 -4.84 21.34 5.69
N GLY A 127 -5.27 22.03 6.74
CA GLY A 127 -6.22 23.16 6.70
C GLY A 127 -7.66 22.84 6.27
N HIS A 128 -7.90 21.68 5.65
CA HIS A 128 -9.21 21.17 5.26
C HIS A 128 -9.74 20.18 6.31
N ALA A 129 -11.06 20.17 6.51
CA ALA A 129 -11.70 19.14 7.34
C ALA A 129 -11.37 17.76 6.75
N PRO A 130 -10.85 16.81 7.55
CA PRO A 130 -10.47 15.51 7.03
C PRO A 130 -11.70 14.82 6.46
N VAL A 131 -11.55 14.11 5.34
CA VAL A 131 -12.65 13.41 4.68
C VAL A 131 -13.28 12.37 5.62
N CYS A 132 -12.52 11.87 6.61
CA CYS A 132 -13.06 11.01 7.67
C CYS A 132 -14.12 11.71 8.56
N ALA A 133 -14.10 13.04 8.71
CA ALA A 133 -15.14 13.77 9.44
C ALA A 133 -16.46 13.90 8.65
N LEU A 134 -16.41 13.79 7.33
CA LEU A 134 -17.59 13.81 6.45
C LEU A 134 -18.21 12.40 6.28
N ALA A 135 -17.48 11.35 6.63
CA ALA A 135 -17.86 9.96 6.41
C ALA A 135 -18.40 9.27 7.69
N ALA A 136 -19.42 9.84 8.34
CA ALA A 136 -20.23 9.24 9.43
C ALA A 136 -19.45 8.74 10.70
N PRO A 137 -20.11 8.61 11.87
CA PRO A 137 -19.45 8.71 13.18
C PRO A 137 -18.77 7.41 13.70
N SER A 138 -18.50 6.41 12.85
CA SER A 138 -18.15 5.06 13.32
C SER A 138 -16.70 4.60 13.09
N VAL A 139 -15.77 5.47 12.70
CA VAL A 139 -14.40 5.02 12.39
C VAL A 139 -13.34 5.76 13.21
N SER A 140 -12.63 5.02 14.06
CA SER A 140 -11.45 5.43 14.84
C SER A 140 -10.24 5.87 14.00
N VAL A 141 -10.40 6.00 12.68
CA VAL A 141 -9.37 6.44 11.72
C VAL A 141 -9.05 7.93 11.87
N CYS A 142 -9.96 8.69 12.49
CA CYS A 142 -9.84 10.12 12.72
C CYS A 142 -9.21 10.44 14.12
N SER A 143 -9.02 9.45 15.00
CA SER A 143 -8.39 9.59 16.33
C SER A 143 -6.89 9.36 16.28
#